data_AF-U1P3N3-F1
#
_entry.id   AF-U1P3N3-F1
#
_cell.length_a   1.000
_cell.length_b   1.000
_cell.length_c   1.000
_cell.angle_alpha   90.00
_cell.angle_beta   90.00
_cell.angle_gamma   90.00
#
_symmetry.space_group_name_H-M   'P 1'
#
loop_
_entity.id
_entity.type
_entity.pdbx_description
1 polymer ?
#
loop_
_entity_poly.entity_id
_entity_poly.type
_entity_poly.pdbx_seq_one_letter_code
_entity_poly.pdbx_strand_id
1 'polypeptide(L)' 'MPAKAAYAGSKASLAGPCPHVECPSHPYCEPDGADFDTEYRITEVHGDPPHDFCALDRELTQVEFEPEDD' A
#
# COMPACT_ATOMS: atom_id res chain seq x y z
N MET A 1 -0.69 -0.63 5.93
CA MET A 1 -1.01 -2.07 5.98
C MET A 1 -0.52 -2.60 7.30
N PRO A 2 -1.30 -3.37 8.08
CA PRO A 2 -0.68 -4.17 9.15
C PRO A 2 0.30 -5.13 8.48
N ALA A 3 1.50 -5.28 9.05
CA ALA A 3 2.62 -6.02 8.48
C ALA A 3 2.32 -7.53 8.33
N LYS A 4 1.45 -7.92 7.40
CA LYS A 4 1.58 -9.20 6.72
C LYS A 4 2.79 -9.02 5.82
N ALA A 5 3.84 -9.78 6.06
CA ALA A 5 5.07 -9.72 5.25
C ALA A 5 4.68 -9.71 3.77
N ALA A 6 4.89 -8.57 3.10
CA ALA A 6 4.58 -8.44 1.69
C ALA A 6 5.63 -9.23 0.90
N TYR A 7 5.18 -10.19 0.10
CA TYR A 7 6.04 -10.92 -0.83
C TYR A 7 5.33 -11.06 -2.18
N ALA A 8 6.12 -11.17 -3.25
CA ALA A 8 5.58 -11.35 -4.60
C ALA A 8 4.64 -12.57 -4.68
N GLY A 9 3.46 -12.37 -5.23
CA GLY A 9 2.39 -13.36 -5.33
C GLY A 9 1.46 -13.45 -4.11
N SER A 10 1.76 -12.75 -3.00
CA SER A 10 0.84 -12.62 -1.87
C SER A 10 -0.31 -11.65 -2.18
N LYS A 11 -1.41 -11.78 -1.46
CA LYS A 11 -2.54 -10.86 -1.53
C LYS A 11 -2.50 -9.86 -0.38
N ALA A 12 -2.83 -8.61 -0.70
CA ALA A 12 -2.97 -7.55 0.28
C ALA A 12 -4.18 -6.65 -0.05
N SER A 13 -4.75 -6.06 0.99
CA SER A 13 -5.79 -5.04 0.87
C SER A 13 -5.23 -3.70 1.34
N LEU A 14 -5.78 -2.62 0.80
CA LEU A 14 -5.42 -1.28 1.23
C LEU A 14 -5.98 -1.01 2.62
N ALA A 15 -5.19 -0.34 3.47
CA ALA A 15 -5.52 -0.17 4.88
C ALA A 15 -6.50 0.98 5.17
N GLY A 16 -7.29 1.39 4.19
CA GLY A 16 -8.20 2.54 4.27
C GLY A 16 -7.54 3.90 4.04
N PRO A 17 -8.36 4.97 3.97
CA PRO A 17 -7.89 6.33 3.70
C PRO A 17 -6.93 6.83 4.80
N CYS A 18 -5.96 7.65 4.39
CA CYS A 18 -4.96 8.22 5.29
C CYS A 18 -5.31 9.69 5.60
N PRO A 19 -5.51 10.10 6.87
CA PRO A 19 -5.83 11.49 7.21
C PRO A 19 -4.64 12.45 7.04
N HIS A 20 -3.43 11.93 6.86
CA HIS A 20 -2.20 12.72 6.72
C HIS A 20 -1.90 13.00 5.25
N VAL A 21 -2.57 14.01 4.69
CA VAL A 21 -2.41 14.43 3.27
C VAL A 21 -1.04 15.01 2.95
N GLU A 22 -0.32 15.47 3.98
CA GLU A 22 1.05 16.01 3.90
C GLU A 22 2.14 14.93 3.90
N CYS A 23 1.78 13.66 4.11
CA CYS A 23 2.74 12.55 4.09
C CYS A 23 3.23 12.30 2.65
N PRO A 24 4.54 12.16 2.39
CA PRO A 24 5.07 11.84 1.06
C PRO A 24 4.51 10.56 0.43
N SER A 25 3.98 9.64 1.26
CA SER A 25 3.30 8.43 0.78
C SER A 25 1.80 8.46 0.82
N HIS A 26 1.20 9.61 1.13
CA HIS A 26 -0.23 9.84 0.94
C HIS A 26 -0.71 9.42 -0.47
N PRO A 27 -0.04 9.80 -1.59
CA PRO A 27 -0.49 9.40 -2.94
C PRO A 27 -0.39 7.90 -3.23
N TYR A 28 0.27 7.10 -2.38
CA TYR A 28 0.30 5.64 -2.49
C TYR A 28 -0.65 4.95 -1.49
N CYS A 29 -1.11 5.69 -0.47
CA CYS A 29 -2.11 5.21 0.48
C CYS A 29 -3.54 5.48 -0.02
N GLU A 30 -3.71 6.51 -0.85
CA GLU A 30 -4.93 6.80 -1.58
C GLU A 30 -4.80 6.24 -3.00
N PRO A 31 -5.49 5.15 -3.34
CA PRO A 31 -5.40 4.53 -4.65
C PRO A 31 -6.03 5.41 -5.73
N ASP A 32 -5.32 5.58 -6.86
CA ASP A 32 -5.90 6.15 -8.08
C ASP A 32 -6.56 5.02 -8.89
N GLY A 33 -7.83 4.75 -8.59
CA GLY A 33 -8.64 3.75 -9.31
C GLY A 33 -8.71 2.35 -8.68
N ALA A 34 -8.05 2.11 -7.54
CA ALA A 34 -8.21 0.87 -6.77
C ALA A 34 -9.15 1.05 -5.56
N ASP A 35 -9.87 -0.01 -5.18
CA ASP A 35 -10.84 -0.03 -4.09
C ASP A 35 -10.21 -0.53 -2.78
N PHE A 36 -10.56 0.09 -1.66
CA PHE A 36 -10.04 -0.31 -0.35
C PHE A 36 -10.51 -1.72 0.08
N ASP A 37 -11.69 -2.13 -0.37
CA ASP A 37 -12.31 -3.41 -0.03
C ASP A 37 -11.90 -4.55 -0.98
N THR A 38 -11.00 -4.29 -1.93
CA THR A 38 -10.50 -5.28 -2.89
C THR A 38 -9.18 -5.91 -2.42
N GLU A 39 -9.05 -7.23 -2.62
CA GLU A 39 -7.77 -7.92 -2.47
C GLU A 39 -6.99 -7.86 -3.78
N TYR A 40 -5.81 -7.24 -3.73
CA TYR A 40 -4.88 -7.16 -4.85
C TYR A 40 -3.75 -8.16 -4.70
N ARG A 41 -3.20 -8.63 -5.82
CA ARG A 41 -2.00 -9.48 -5.80
C ARG A 41 -0.76 -8.64 -6.02
N ILE A 42 0.25 -8.87 -5.20
CA ILE A 42 1.52 -8.14 -5.26
C ILE A 42 2.40 -8.74 -6.37
N THR A 43 2.81 -7.92 -7.33
CA THR A 43 3.78 -8.28 -8.38
C THR A 43 5.21 -8.09 -7.87
N GLU A 44 5.49 -6.93 -7.28
CA GLU A 44 6.84 -6.55 -6.84
C GLU A 44 6.81 -5.85 -5.47
N VAL A 45 7.89 -6.01 -4.70
CA VAL A 45 8.09 -5.34 -3.42
C VAL A 45 9.27 -4.39 -3.55
N HIS A 46 9.02 -3.08 -3.43
CA HIS A 46 10.05 -2.05 -3.54
C HIS A 46 10.78 -1.78 -2.21
N GLY A 47 10.22 -2.26 -1.09
CA GLY A 47 10.80 -2.09 0.24
C GLY A 47 10.16 -0.92 0.98
N ASP A 48 10.97 -0.03 1.55
CA ASP A 48 10.45 1.08 2.35
C ASP A 48 9.78 2.15 1.46
N PRO A 49 8.62 2.70 1.89
CA PRO A 49 7.96 3.79 1.16
C PRO A 49 8.78 5.09 1.21
N PRO A 50 8.46 6.10 0.39
CA PRO A 50 9.21 7.37 0.34
C PRO A 50 9.04 8.30 1.57
N HIS A 51 8.78 7.74 2.75
CA HIS A 51 8.81 8.44 4.04
C HIS A 51 9.51 7.57 5.09
N ASP A 52 10.24 8.21 6.01
CA ASP A 52 10.96 7.50 7.08
C ASP A 52 10.06 7.07 8.25
N PHE A 53 8.89 7.71 8.42
CA PHE A 53 7.96 7.44 9.52
C PHE A 53 6.50 7.69 9.15
N CYS A 54 5.60 6.78 9.54
CA CYS A 54 4.16 6.92 9.36
C CYS A 54 3.48 7.44 10.64
N ALA A 55 2.80 8.57 10.56
CA ALA A 55 2.10 9.19 11.70
C ALA A 55 0.94 8.34 12.29
N LEU A 56 0.54 7.27 11.59
CA LEU A 56 -0.42 6.28 12.11
C LEU A 56 0.24 5.18 12.96
N ASP A 57 1.53 5.33 13.30
CA ASP A 57 2.31 4.38 14.10
C ASP A 57 2.27 2.96 13.53
N ARG A 58 2.43 2.87 12.20
CA ARG A 58 2.42 1.60 11.46
C ARG A 58 3.64 1.49 10.58
N GLU A 59 4.21 0.30 10.51
CA GLU A 59 5.25 -0.03 9.54
C GLU A 59 4.60 -0.21 8.16
N LEU A 60 5.27 0.31 7.14
CA LEU A 60 4.77 0.29 5.76
C LEU A 60 5.82 -0.28 4.82
N THR A 61 5.35 -0.93 3.77
CA THR A 61 6.17 -1.46 2.68
C THR A 61 5.51 -1.05 1.37
N GLN A 62 6.28 -0.48 0.45
CA GLN A 62 5.83 -0.14 -0.88
C GLN A 62 5.85 -1.39 -1.77
N VAL A 63 4.74 -1.62 -2.45
CA VAL A 63 4.51 -2.76 -3.34
C VAL A 63 3.83 -2.30 -4.61
N GLU A 64 4.05 -3.04 -5.69
CA GLU A 64 3.32 -2.91 -6.95
C GLU A 64 2.32 -4.06 -7.05
N PHE A 65 1.08 -3.75 -7.45
CA PHE A 65 0.04 -4.75 -7.68
C PHE A 65 0.00 -5.22 -9.14
N GLU A 66 -0.54 -6.41 -9.39
CA GLU A 66 -0.89 -6.84 -10.74
C GLU A 66 -1.92 -5.85 -11.33
N PRO A 67 -1.84 -5.56 -12.65
CA PRO A 67 -2.88 -4.78 -13.31
C PRO A 67 -4.22 -5.53 -13.17
N GLU A 68 -5.30 -4.78 -12.98
CA GLU A 68 -6.64 -5.35 -13.03
C GLU A 68 -6.91 -5.82 -14.47
N ASP A 69 -7.20 -7.11 -14.66
CA ASP A 69 -7.67 -7.64 -15.94
C ASP A 69 -9.02 -6.97 -16.26
N ASP A 70 -9.06 -6.18 -17.36
CA ASP A 70 -10.27 -5.53 -17.92
C ASP A 70 -11.36 -6.54 -18.33
#